data_AF-A0A7V9TFB3-F1
#
_entry.id   AF-A0A7V9TFB3-F1
#
_cell.length_a   1.000
_cell.length_b   1.000
_cell.length_c   1.000
_cell.angle_alpha   90.00
_cell.angle_beta   90.00
_cell.angle_gamma   90.00
#
_symmetry.space_group_name_H-M   'P 1'
#
loop_
_entity.id
_entity.type
_entity.pdbx_description
1 polymer ?
#
loop_
_entity_poly.entity_id
_entity_poly.type
_entity_poly.pdbx_seq_one_letter_code
_entity_poly.pdbx_strand_id
1 'polypeptide(L)'
;MHILLTDVLTCPRCGPAFGLILISDEMRDRRVLRGGLGCPNCRESYPVVGGVADLRVRGEEGIEPEVEPPGGGAESSNGGDDAGVSGAGGAADSMESGYRVAALLGVGDLPSTVLVAGYPRSVSSAVAGLLPESQVAASIGGDEAPATGVSWICHGVRLPFRTGSLKGVAVAGKSAGELLAESARALAPGGRIVMENTPVGVVDRLAALGLELLLEQDGVVVASLSRPG
;
A
#
# COMPACT_ATOMS: atom_id res chain seq x y z
N MET A 1 -6.96 -9.75 8.63
CA MET A 1 -7.34 -9.35 7.26
C MET A 1 -8.84 -9.51 7.10
N HIS A 2 -9.58 -8.50 6.63
CA HIS A 2 -11.02 -8.61 6.43
C HIS A 2 -11.35 -9.49 5.21
N ILE A 3 -12.35 -10.36 5.32
CA ILE A 3 -12.67 -11.34 4.26
C ILE A 3 -13.05 -10.69 2.93
N LEU A 4 -13.76 -9.55 2.94
CA LEU A 4 -14.18 -8.89 1.70
C LEU A 4 -13.00 -8.30 0.90
N LEU A 5 -11.79 -8.23 1.47
CA LEU A 5 -10.62 -7.78 0.73
C LEU A 5 -10.21 -8.82 -0.31
N THR A 6 -10.51 -10.11 -0.08
CA THR A 6 -10.09 -11.21 -0.95
C THR A 6 -10.69 -11.12 -2.34
N ASP A 7 -11.85 -10.48 -2.47
CA ASP A 7 -12.55 -10.34 -3.75
C ASP A 7 -11.77 -9.49 -4.75
N VAL A 8 -10.96 -8.55 -4.25
CA VAL A 8 -10.14 -7.63 -5.06
C VAL A 8 -8.65 -8.01 -5.08
N LEU A 9 -8.23 -8.97 -4.26
CA LEU A 9 -6.84 -9.42 -4.23
C LEU A 9 -6.50 -10.34 -5.42
N THR A 10 -5.30 -10.15 -5.96
CA THR A 10 -4.77 -10.91 -7.10
C THR A 10 -3.41 -11.50 -6.78
N CYS A 11 -3.05 -12.55 -7.50
CA CYS A 11 -1.77 -13.22 -7.32
C CYS A 11 -0.63 -12.33 -7.85
N PRO A 12 0.32 -11.90 -7.00
CA PRO A 12 1.47 -11.10 -7.43
C PRO A 12 2.35 -11.78 -8.47
N ARG A 13 2.37 -13.12 -8.49
CA ARG A 13 3.12 -13.93 -9.45
C ARG A 13 2.43 -14.05 -10.81
N CYS A 14 1.12 -14.27 -10.84
CA CYS A 14 0.35 -14.45 -12.09
C CYS A 14 -0.17 -13.14 -12.68
N GLY A 15 -0.21 -12.08 -11.88
CA GLY A 15 -0.72 -10.77 -12.28
C GLY A 15 -2.23 -10.59 -12.04
N PRO A 16 -2.77 -9.43 -12.45
CA PRO A 16 -4.07 -8.92 -12.00
C PRO A 16 -5.29 -9.69 -12.55
N ALA A 17 -5.09 -10.59 -13.51
CA ALA A 17 -6.16 -11.43 -14.04
C ALA A 17 -6.51 -12.61 -13.11
N PHE A 18 -5.63 -12.96 -12.16
CA PHE A 18 -5.80 -14.16 -11.34
C PHE A 18 -6.07 -13.78 -9.88
N GLY A 19 -7.33 -13.93 -9.47
CA GLY A 19 -7.74 -13.73 -8.07
C GLY A 19 -7.14 -14.76 -7.11
N LEU A 20 -7.01 -14.39 -5.84
CA LEU A 20 -6.61 -15.29 -4.77
C LEU A 20 -7.82 -15.91 -4.08
N ILE A 21 -7.68 -17.17 -3.66
CA ILE A 21 -8.69 -17.92 -2.92
C ILE A 21 -8.24 -18.00 -1.47
N LEU A 22 -9.07 -17.54 -0.55
CA LEU A 22 -8.80 -17.62 0.88
C LEU A 22 -9.17 -18.99 1.44
N ILE A 23 -8.25 -19.56 2.21
CA ILE A 23 -8.46 -20.70 3.10
C ILE A 23 -8.14 -20.22 4.51
N SER A 24 -9.12 -20.21 5.40
CA SER A 24 -8.96 -19.71 6.76
C SER A 24 -8.85 -20.84 7.77
N ASP A 25 -7.84 -20.77 8.64
CA ASP A 25 -7.69 -21.65 9.80
C ASP A 25 -8.34 -21.03 11.05
N GLU A 26 -8.20 -19.71 11.21
CA GLU A 26 -8.72 -18.97 12.36
C GLU A 26 -9.34 -17.63 11.89
N MET A 27 -10.58 -17.38 12.33
CA MET A 27 -11.30 -16.15 12.04
C MET A 27 -12.02 -15.59 13.28
N ARG A 28 -12.12 -14.27 13.34
CA ARG A 28 -12.93 -13.52 14.31
C ARG A 28 -13.49 -12.27 13.65
N ASP A 29 -14.77 -11.95 13.86
CA ASP A 29 -15.42 -10.73 13.34
C ASP A 29 -15.17 -10.49 11.84
N ARG A 30 -15.34 -11.56 11.03
CA ARG A 30 -15.08 -11.57 9.56
C ARG A 30 -13.63 -11.24 9.18
N ARG A 31 -12.72 -11.27 10.14
CA ARG A 31 -11.28 -11.12 9.93
C ARG A 31 -10.59 -12.44 10.09
N VAL A 32 -9.81 -12.80 9.08
CA VAL A 32 -8.87 -13.91 9.12
C VAL A 32 -7.70 -13.49 9.99
N LEU A 33 -7.41 -14.28 11.01
CA LEU A 33 -6.23 -14.16 11.87
C LEU A 33 -5.12 -15.12 11.42
N ARG A 34 -5.50 -16.33 10.99
CA ARG A 34 -4.59 -17.34 10.45
C ARG A 34 -5.20 -18.05 9.24
N GLY A 35 -4.39 -18.31 8.23
CA GLY A 35 -4.79 -19.06 7.03
C GLY A 35 -3.81 -18.87 5.88
N GLY A 36 -4.30 -19.02 4.65
CA GLY A 36 -3.53 -18.78 3.43
C GLY A 36 -4.40 -18.28 2.27
N LEU A 37 -3.77 -17.55 1.36
CA LEU A 37 -4.33 -17.11 0.09
C LEU A 37 -3.66 -17.91 -1.03
N GLY A 38 -4.41 -18.79 -1.70
CA GLY A 38 -3.91 -19.64 -2.78
C GLY A 38 -4.24 -19.07 -4.15
N CYS A 39 -3.32 -19.16 -5.10
CA CYS A 39 -3.60 -18.87 -6.50
C CYS A 39 -4.02 -20.16 -7.25
N PRO A 40 -5.21 -20.21 -7.90
CA PRO A 40 -5.63 -21.40 -8.65
C PRO A 40 -4.78 -21.67 -9.90
N ASN A 41 -4.05 -20.67 -10.41
CA ASN A 41 -3.21 -20.80 -11.60
C ASN A 41 -1.83 -21.39 -11.28
N CYS A 42 -1.01 -20.69 -10.50
CA CYS A 42 0.35 -21.14 -10.19
C CYS A 42 0.48 -21.97 -8.92
N ARG A 43 -0.62 -22.17 -8.17
CA ARG A 43 -0.67 -22.90 -6.89
C ARG A 43 0.21 -22.33 -5.77
N GLU A 44 0.73 -21.10 -5.96
CA GLU A 44 1.43 -20.36 -4.91
C GLU A 44 0.47 -20.08 -3.75
N SER A 45 0.99 -20.16 -2.52
CA SER A 45 0.23 -19.90 -1.30
C SER A 45 0.91 -18.81 -0.48
N TYR A 46 0.14 -17.78 -0.14
CA TYR A 46 0.57 -16.61 0.59
C TYR A 46 0.01 -16.67 2.02
N PRO A 47 0.84 -16.74 3.06
CA PRO A 47 0.37 -16.97 4.42
C PRO A 47 -0.35 -15.75 5.00
N VAL A 48 -1.37 -16.01 5.83
CA VAL A 48 -1.98 -15.01 6.71
C VAL A 48 -1.62 -15.35 8.16
N VAL A 49 -0.92 -14.44 8.84
CA VAL A 49 -0.46 -14.63 10.23
C VAL A 49 -0.75 -13.36 11.03
N GLY A 50 -1.40 -13.49 12.18
CA GLY A 50 -1.80 -12.33 12.99
C GLY A 50 -2.73 -11.37 12.24
N GLY A 51 -3.46 -11.87 11.25
CA GLY A 51 -4.29 -11.08 10.35
C GLY A 51 -3.55 -10.21 9.32
N VAL A 52 -2.25 -10.44 9.14
CA VAL A 52 -1.42 -9.87 8.07
C VAL A 52 -1.30 -10.88 6.94
N ALA A 53 -1.55 -10.48 5.69
CA ALA A 53 -1.29 -11.31 4.52
C ALA A 53 0.09 -11.00 3.92
N ASP A 54 0.98 -11.99 3.83
CA ASP A 54 2.28 -11.82 3.17
C ASP A 54 2.19 -12.22 1.69
N LEU A 55 1.98 -11.22 0.83
CA LEU A 55 1.80 -11.34 -0.62
C LEU A 55 3.10 -11.08 -1.39
N ARG A 56 4.26 -11.22 -0.75
CA ARG A 56 5.56 -11.18 -1.46
C ARG A 56 5.79 -12.51 -2.18
N VAL A 57 6.33 -12.46 -3.38
CA VAL A 57 6.70 -13.69 -4.11
C VAL A 57 7.97 -14.26 -3.48
N ARG A 58 7.91 -15.53 -3.08
CA ARG A 58 9.07 -16.24 -2.54
C ARG A 58 10.03 -16.61 -3.67
N GLY A 59 11.32 -16.33 -3.52
CA GLY A 59 12.35 -16.68 -4.50
C GLY A 59 12.60 -15.63 -5.59
N GLU A 60 12.10 -14.39 -5.46
CA GLU A 60 12.57 -13.23 -6.24
C GLU A 60 13.80 -12.54 -5.61
N GLU A 61 14.49 -13.19 -4.66
CA GLU A 61 15.87 -12.85 -4.31
C GLU A 61 16.78 -13.41 -5.42
N GLY A 62 17.15 -12.57 -6.39
CA GLY A 62 18.16 -12.90 -7.41
C GLY A 62 17.70 -12.81 -8.86
N ILE A 63 17.34 -11.61 -9.33
CA ILE A 63 17.81 -11.19 -10.65
C ILE A 63 18.87 -10.12 -10.36
N GLU A 64 20.07 -10.59 -10.03
CA GLU A 64 21.24 -9.72 -10.00
C GLU A 64 21.50 -9.25 -11.44
N PRO A 65 21.64 -7.94 -11.72
CA PRO A 65 22.30 -7.53 -12.95
C PRO A 65 23.71 -8.10 -12.90
N GLU A 66 24.04 -8.95 -13.86
CA GLU A 66 25.36 -9.58 -14.00
C GLU A 66 26.42 -8.48 -14.15
N VAL A 67 27.08 -8.15 -13.04
CA VAL A 67 28.29 -7.34 -13.02
C VAL A 67 29.25 -7.97 -12.01
N GLU A 68 30.21 -8.74 -12.51
CA GLU A 68 31.36 -9.22 -11.72
C GLU A 68 32.37 -8.08 -11.43
N PRO A 69 33.16 -8.21 -10.35
CA PRO A 69 33.48 -7.11 -9.43
C PRO A 69 34.89 -6.54 -9.60
N PRO A 70 35.27 -5.54 -8.79
CA PRO A 70 36.55 -5.68 -8.12
C PRO A 70 36.52 -5.33 -6.62
N GLY A 71 37.12 -6.24 -5.83
CA GLY A 71 38.19 -5.89 -4.88
C GLY A 71 37.82 -5.25 -3.55
N GLY A 72 37.76 -6.08 -2.50
CA GLY A 72 38.61 -5.97 -1.30
C GLY A 72 38.72 -4.65 -0.54
N GLY A 73 38.29 -4.66 0.73
CA GLY A 73 38.70 -3.67 1.73
C GLY A 73 37.76 -3.66 2.93
N ALA A 74 38.11 -4.38 3.98
CA ALA A 74 37.53 -4.19 5.29
C ALA A 74 37.96 -2.84 5.85
N GLU A 75 37.06 -2.09 6.50
CA GLU A 75 37.36 -1.35 7.72
C GLU A 75 36.07 -0.86 8.40
N SER A 76 35.93 -1.24 9.66
CA SER A 76 34.95 -0.72 10.60
C SER A 76 35.37 0.66 11.11
N SER A 77 34.43 1.59 11.22
CA SER A 77 34.49 2.63 12.25
C SER A 77 33.10 3.15 12.60
N ASN A 78 32.77 3.01 13.88
CA ASN A 78 31.71 3.71 14.59
C ASN A 78 31.97 5.23 14.64
N GLY A 79 30.89 6.00 14.72
CA GLY A 79 30.83 7.41 15.14
C GLY A 79 29.51 7.99 14.66
N GLY A 80 28.51 8.15 15.54
CA GLY A 80 28.06 9.47 16.01
C GLY A 80 27.22 10.16 14.93
N ASP A 81 25.94 10.46 15.09
CA ASP A 81 25.50 11.47 16.04
C ASP A 81 23.99 11.35 16.34
N ASP A 82 23.66 11.64 17.59
CA ASP A 82 22.34 11.82 18.15
C ASP A 82 21.47 12.79 17.33
N ALA A 83 20.49 12.25 16.61
CA ALA A 83 19.28 12.98 16.25
C ALA A 83 18.15 12.53 17.17
N GLY A 84 18.21 13.00 18.42
CA GLY A 84 17.05 13.04 19.29
C GLY A 84 15.97 13.94 18.68
N VAL A 85 15.05 13.35 17.92
CA VAL A 85 13.78 14.02 17.59
C VAL A 85 12.78 13.66 18.69
N SER A 86 12.65 14.62 19.60
CA SER A 86 11.59 14.80 20.58
C SER A 86 10.26 14.14 20.21
N GLY A 87 9.99 13.01 20.85
CA GLY A 87 8.67 12.41 20.94
C GLY A 87 7.76 13.26 21.84
N ALA A 88 6.85 14.01 21.21
CA ALA A 88 5.67 14.59 21.85
C ALA A 88 4.55 14.95 20.84
N GLY A 89 4.85 15.08 19.54
CA GLY A 89 3.85 15.35 18.48
C GLY A 89 3.20 14.12 17.83
N GLY A 90 3.77 12.91 18.03
CA GLY A 90 3.52 11.77 17.13
C GLY A 90 2.07 11.32 16.96
N ALA A 91 1.22 11.40 17.99
CA ALA A 91 -0.18 10.95 17.89
C ALA A 91 -1.12 11.99 17.27
N ALA A 92 -0.97 13.26 17.65
CA ALA A 92 -1.75 14.36 17.09
C ALA A 92 -1.41 14.56 15.61
N ASP A 93 -0.11 14.54 15.29
CA ASP A 93 0.38 14.64 13.91
C ASP A 93 -0.11 13.46 13.05
N SER A 94 -0.14 12.24 13.62
CA SER A 94 -0.68 11.06 12.93
C SER A 94 -2.17 11.18 12.65
N MET A 95 -2.95 11.73 13.59
CA MET A 95 -4.39 11.90 13.43
C MET A 95 -4.69 12.98 12.38
N GLU A 96 -3.99 14.11 12.42
CA GLU A 96 -4.09 15.17 11.42
C GLU A 96 -3.72 14.65 10.03
N SER A 97 -2.61 13.92 9.91
CA SER A 97 -2.21 13.26 8.67
C SER A 97 -3.29 12.28 8.17
N GLY A 98 -3.88 11.48 9.07
CA GLY A 98 -4.98 10.58 8.75
C GLY A 98 -6.22 11.30 8.21
N TYR A 99 -6.61 12.42 8.85
CA TYR A 99 -7.70 13.27 8.36
C TYR A 99 -7.41 13.82 6.97
N ARG A 100 -6.22 14.38 6.77
CA ARG A 100 -5.81 14.94 5.48
C ARG A 100 -5.86 13.87 4.38
N VAL A 101 -5.24 12.71 4.61
CA VAL A 101 -5.23 11.60 3.65
C VAL A 101 -6.66 11.14 3.33
N ALA A 102 -7.50 10.89 4.34
CA ALA A 102 -8.88 10.46 4.13
C ALA A 102 -9.70 11.49 3.32
N ALA A 103 -9.55 12.78 3.61
CA ALA A 103 -10.25 13.85 2.90
C ALA A 103 -9.80 13.94 1.43
N LEU A 104 -8.49 13.86 1.16
CA LEU A 104 -7.95 13.99 -0.19
C LEU A 104 -8.27 12.77 -1.08
N LEU A 105 -8.41 11.57 -0.48
CA LEU A 105 -8.87 10.38 -1.19
C LEU A 105 -10.25 10.59 -1.83
N GLY A 106 -11.08 11.49 -1.29
CA GLY A 106 -12.37 11.87 -1.89
C GLY A 106 -13.34 10.71 -2.02
N VAL A 107 -13.24 9.73 -1.12
CA VAL A 107 -14.09 8.54 -1.09
C VAL A 107 -15.38 8.90 -0.37
N GLY A 108 -16.52 8.69 -1.04
CA GLY A 108 -17.84 8.94 -0.45
C GLY A 108 -18.34 7.77 0.42
N ASP A 109 -19.58 7.86 0.85
CA ASP A 109 -20.22 6.91 1.79
C ASP A 109 -20.62 5.56 1.16
N LEU A 110 -20.10 5.23 -0.01
CA LEU A 110 -20.37 3.96 -0.68
C LEU A 110 -19.29 2.93 -0.31
N PRO A 111 -19.67 1.64 -0.15
CA PRO A 111 -18.71 0.58 0.06
C PRO A 111 -17.60 0.58 -0.99
N SER A 112 -16.36 0.71 -0.54
CA SER A 112 -15.21 0.85 -1.43
C SER A 112 -13.97 0.14 -0.88
N THR A 113 -12.93 0.02 -1.70
CA THR A 113 -11.60 -0.41 -1.23
C THR A 113 -10.59 0.68 -1.49
N VAL A 114 -9.76 0.98 -0.49
CA VAL A 114 -8.66 1.95 -0.57
C VAL A 114 -7.36 1.31 -0.13
N LEU A 115 -6.25 1.76 -0.71
CA LEU A 115 -4.91 1.37 -0.31
C LEU A 115 -4.20 2.54 0.38
N VAL A 116 -3.53 2.26 1.49
CA VAL A 116 -2.62 3.19 2.19
C VAL A 116 -1.24 2.54 2.27
N ALA A 117 -0.23 3.10 1.59
CA ALA A 117 1.12 2.51 1.53
C ALA A 117 2.20 3.54 1.87
N GLY A 118 3.24 3.12 2.59
CA GLY A 118 4.35 4.00 2.99
C GLY A 118 4.03 4.97 4.14
N TYR A 119 2.87 4.82 4.78
CA TYR A 119 2.48 5.61 5.96
C TYR A 119 2.73 4.85 7.27
N PRO A 120 2.96 5.56 8.40
CA PRO A 120 2.95 4.96 9.73
C PRO A 120 1.63 4.22 10.01
N ARG A 121 1.68 3.25 10.92
CA ARG A 121 0.50 2.44 11.24
C ARG A 121 -0.64 3.25 11.85
N SER A 122 -0.30 4.23 12.68
CA SER A 122 -1.24 5.19 13.28
C SER A 122 -2.05 5.93 12.22
N VAL A 123 -1.41 6.43 11.16
CA VAL A 123 -2.08 7.13 10.05
C VAL A 123 -3.03 6.21 9.29
N SER A 124 -2.58 4.99 8.96
CA SER A 124 -3.43 3.99 8.29
C SER A 124 -4.66 3.63 9.14
N SER A 125 -4.50 3.58 10.47
CA SER A 125 -5.57 3.32 11.43
C SER A 125 -6.54 4.48 11.52
N ALA A 126 -6.03 5.72 11.56
CA ALA A 126 -6.83 6.93 11.52
C ALA A 126 -7.69 6.99 10.24
N VAL A 127 -7.11 6.70 9.08
CA VAL A 127 -7.85 6.61 7.80
C VAL A 127 -8.97 5.57 7.87
N ALA A 128 -8.71 4.39 8.44
CA ALA A 128 -9.75 3.36 8.61
C ALA A 128 -10.88 3.76 9.56
N GLY A 129 -10.58 4.53 10.61
CA GLY A 129 -11.61 5.09 11.49
C GLY A 129 -12.48 6.16 10.82
N LEU A 130 -11.93 6.88 9.84
CA LEU A 130 -12.61 7.95 9.10
C LEU A 130 -13.41 7.46 7.89
N LEU A 131 -13.09 6.27 7.38
CA LEU A 131 -13.75 5.66 6.23
C LEU A 131 -14.42 4.33 6.62
N PRO A 132 -15.43 4.33 7.52
CA PRO A 132 -16.02 3.09 8.06
C PRO A 132 -16.70 2.22 7.00
N GLU A 133 -17.21 2.83 5.92
CA GLU A 133 -17.81 2.11 4.79
C GLU A 133 -16.76 1.54 3.82
N SER A 134 -15.49 1.92 3.97
CA SER A 134 -14.41 1.49 3.08
C SER A 134 -13.53 0.41 3.70
N GLN A 135 -13.14 -0.55 2.88
CA GLN A 135 -12.10 -1.50 3.20
C GLN A 135 -10.73 -0.84 3.02
N VAL A 136 -10.08 -0.53 4.13
CA VAL A 136 -8.71 -0.01 4.12
C VAL A 136 -7.72 -1.17 4.11
N ALA A 137 -7.02 -1.34 3.01
CA ALA A 137 -5.81 -2.16 2.94
C ALA A 137 -4.60 -1.27 3.20
N ALA A 138 -3.67 -1.72 4.05
CA ALA A 138 -2.44 -0.98 4.30
C ALA A 138 -1.21 -1.84 4.14
N SER A 139 -0.18 -1.25 3.55
CA SER A 139 1.12 -1.89 3.41
C SER A 139 1.83 -1.81 4.74
N ILE A 140 2.40 -2.92 5.22
CA ILE A 140 3.17 -2.88 6.45
C ILE A 140 4.42 -2.01 6.26
N GLY A 141 4.46 -0.89 6.97
CA GLY A 141 5.68 -0.21 7.39
C GLY A 141 5.81 -0.31 8.91
N GLY A 142 7.02 -0.60 9.39
CA GLY A 142 7.38 -0.61 10.83
C GLY A 142 6.95 -1.86 11.63
N ASP A 143 7.54 -1.98 12.82
CA ASP A 143 7.49 -3.15 13.73
C ASP A 143 6.28 -3.21 14.68
N GLU A 144 5.37 -2.23 14.62
CA GLU A 144 4.22 -2.18 15.53
C GLU A 144 3.20 -3.31 15.32
N ALA A 145 2.33 -3.57 16.29
CA ALA A 145 1.24 -4.52 16.11
C ALA A 145 0.17 -3.97 15.14
N PRO A 146 -0.51 -4.82 14.36
CA PRO A 146 -1.54 -4.36 13.43
C PRO A 146 -2.78 -3.84 14.19
N ALA A 147 -3.14 -2.58 13.96
CA ALA A 147 -4.34 -1.98 14.54
C ALA A 147 -5.64 -2.55 13.93
N THR A 148 -6.75 -2.37 14.65
CA THR A 148 -8.10 -2.76 14.23
C THR A 148 -8.57 -1.91 13.04
N GLY A 149 -9.56 -2.39 12.28
CA GLY A 149 -10.11 -1.66 11.13
C GLY A 149 -9.30 -1.78 9.83
N VAL A 150 -7.99 -2.01 9.90
CA VAL A 150 -7.11 -2.11 8.72
C VAL A 150 -6.86 -3.57 8.31
N SER A 151 -6.82 -3.86 7.01
CA SER A 151 -6.33 -5.12 6.46
C SER A 151 -4.87 -4.97 6.03
N TRP A 152 -3.97 -5.54 6.82
CA TRP A 152 -2.54 -5.40 6.61
C TRP A 152 -2.01 -6.40 5.59
N ILE A 153 -1.20 -5.91 4.66
CA ILE A 153 -0.56 -6.71 3.62
C ILE A 153 0.94 -6.39 3.52
N CYS A 154 1.75 -7.41 3.23
CA CYS A 154 3.10 -7.24 2.71
C CYS A 154 3.04 -7.49 1.20
N HIS A 155 3.72 -6.68 0.39
CA HIS A 155 3.76 -6.89 -1.05
C HIS A 155 5.15 -6.52 -1.60
N GLY A 156 5.45 -7.02 -2.80
CA GLY A 156 6.65 -6.62 -3.56
C GLY A 156 6.39 -5.36 -4.39
N VAL A 157 7.10 -5.22 -5.51
CA VAL A 157 6.93 -4.04 -6.40
C VAL A 157 5.59 -4.02 -7.14
N ARG A 158 4.88 -5.15 -7.22
CA ARG A 158 3.55 -5.26 -7.81
C ARG A 158 2.46 -5.20 -6.76
N LEU A 159 1.44 -4.38 -7.00
CA LEU A 159 0.29 -4.28 -6.11
C LEU A 159 -0.67 -5.46 -6.35
N PRO A 160 -1.01 -6.24 -5.31
CA PRO A 160 -1.81 -7.45 -5.43
C PRO A 160 -3.32 -7.14 -5.54
N PHE A 161 -3.69 -6.19 -6.39
CA PHE A 161 -5.07 -5.77 -6.62
C PHE A 161 -5.47 -5.95 -8.09
N ARG A 162 -6.75 -6.23 -8.32
CA ARG A 162 -7.33 -6.21 -9.67
C ARG A 162 -7.16 -4.81 -10.29
N THR A 163 -7.10 -4.77 -11.61
CA THR A 163 -7.16 -3.51 -12.35
C THR A 163 -8.50 -2.82 -12.07
N GLY A 164 -8.46 -1.53 -11.74
CA GLY A 164 -9.67 -0.72 -11.52
C GLY A 164 -10.49 -1.07 -10.28
N SER A 165 -9.94 -1.75 -9.27
CA SER A 165 -10.69 -2.15 -8.07
C SER A 165 -10.63 -1.17 -6.90
N LEU A 166 -9.69 -0.22 -6.91
CA LEU A 166 -9.48 0.71 -5.78
C LEU A 166 -10.16 2.05 -6.06
N LYS A 167 -10.92 2.58 -5.09
CA LYS A 167 -11.50 3.93 -5.19
C LYS A 167 -10.54 5.03 -4.77
N GLY A 168 -9.52 4.68 -3.99
CA GLY A 168 -8.49 5.61 -3.58
C GLY A 168 -7.18 4.90 -3.28
N VAL A 169 -6.07 5.56 -3.57
CA VAL A 169 -4.73 5.09 -3.23
C VAL A 169 -3.96 6.24 -2.59
N ALA A 170 -3.49 6.04 -1.36
CA ALA A 170 -2.57 6.95 -0.69
C ALA A 170 -1.19 6.31 -0.65
N VAL A 171 -0.17 7.01 -1.14
CA VAL A 171 1.23 6.57 -1.10
C VAL A 171 2.13 7.66 -0.53
N ALA A 172 3.04 7.29 0.37
CA ALA A 172 4.02 8.23 0.93
C ALA A 172 5.46 7.70 0.82
N GLY A 173 6.41 8.64 0.85
CA GLY A 173 7.84 8.35 0.94
C GLY A 173 8.39 7.62 -0.29
N LYS A 174 9.35 6.72 -0.08
CA LYS A 174 10.04 5.99 -1.18
C LYS A 174 9.06 5.20 -2.05
N SER A 175 8.00 4.66 -1.45
CA SER A 175 6.96 3.88 -2.15
C SER A 175 6.15 4.71 -3.15
N ALA A 176 6.10 6.05 -3.01
CA ALA A 176 5.30 6.90 -3.88
C ALA A 176 5.76 6.83 -5.36
N GLY A 177 7.07 6.85 -5.61
CA GLY A 177 7.60 6.78 -6.97
C GLY A 177 7.56 5.36 -7.58
N GLU A 178 7.75 4.34 -6.74
CA GLU A 178 7.83 2.93 -7.13
C GLU A 178 6.44 2.35 -7.47
N LEU A 179 5.42 2.69 -6.67
CA LEU A 179 4.09 2.14 -6.83
C LEU A 179 3.23 2.89 -7.85
N LEU A 180 3.70 4.02 -8.40
CA LEU A 180 2.90 4.92 -9.23
C LEU A 180 2.12 4.21 -10.36
N ALA A 181 2.82 3.41 -11.18
CA ALA A 181 2.20 2.72 -12.31
C ALA A 181 1.17 1.68 -11.85
N GLU A 182 1.47 0.96 -10.77
CA GLU A 182 0.59 -0.05 -10.20
C GLU A 182 -0.61 0.57 -9.47
N SER A 183 -0.42 1.72 -8.82
CA SER A 183 -1.48 2.53 -8.22
C SER A 183 -2.45 3.01 -9.29
N ALA A 184 -1.94 3.55 -10.40
CA ALA A 184 -2.74 3.97 -11.54
C ALA A 184 -3.54 2.79 -12.14
N ARG A 185 -2.89 1.63 -12.33
CA ARG A 185 -3.54 0.41 -12.83
C ARG A 185 -4.67 -0.08 -11.90
N ALA A 186 -4.45 -0.07 -10.60
CA ALA A 186 -5.42 -0.55 -9.63
C ALA A 186 -6.56 0.44 -9.38
N LEU A 187 -6.39 1.72 -9.73
CA LEU A 187 -7.38 2.76 -9.49
C LEU A 187 -8.58 2.62 -10.44
N ALA A 188 -9.78 2.64 -9.87
CA ALA A 188 -11.02 2.67 -10.61
C ALA A 188 -11.24 4.04 -11.27
N PRO A 189 -12.01 4.12 -12.36
CA PRO A 189 -12.40 5.40 -12.95
C PRO A 189 -13.06 6.34 -11.92
N GLY A 190 -12.62 7.60 -11.92
CA GLY A 190 -13.01 8.63 -10.95
C GLY A 190 -12.42 8.46 -9.55
N GLY A 191 -11.57 7.46 -9.33
CA GLY A 191 -10.81 7.32 -8.09
C GLY A 191 -9.62 8.27 -8.04
N ARG A 192 -9.07 8.49 -6.84
CA ARG A 192 -7.97 9.44 -6.61
C ARG A 192 -6.71 8.76 -6.09
N ILE A 193 -5.56 9.27 -6.52
CA ILE A 193 -4.26 8.99 -5.92
C ILE A 193 -3.84 10.21 -5.11
N VAL A 194 -3.49 9.99 -3.85
CA VAL A 194 -2.88 10.97 -2.95
C VAL A 194 -1.43 10.56 -2.73
N MET A 195 -0.50 11.47 -2.99
CA MET A 195 0.92 11.20 -2.86
C MET A 195 1.56 12.26 -1.97
N GLU A 196 2.23 11.85 -0.89
CA GLU A 196 2.97 12.76 0.00
C GLU A 196 4.48 12.52 -0.08
N ASN A 197 5.27 13.59 0.04
CA ASN A 197 6.73 13.57 -0.07
C ASN A 197 7.20 13.01 -1.41
N THR A 198 6.58 13.48 -2.49
CA THR A 198 6.81 12.96 -3.83
C THR A 198 8.13 13.44 -4.45
N PRO A 199 8.78 12.60 -5.27
CA PRO A 199 9.93 13.03 -6.06
C PRO A 199 9.51 14.00 -7.16
N VAL A 200 10.46 14.85 -7.58
CA VAL A 200 10.29 15.79 -8.70
C VAL A 200 9.88 15.04 -9.98
N GLY A 201 8.96 15.62 -10.76
CA GLY A 201 8.49 15.06 -12.03
C GLY A 201 7.38 14.01 -11.91
N VAL A 202 6.80 13.82 -10.72
CA VAL A 202 5.68 12.88 -10.53
C VAL A 202 4.43 13.30 -11.32
N VAL A 203 4.19 14.60 -11.49
CA VAL A 203 3.01 15.14 -12.18
C VAL A 203 3.01 14.75 -13.66
N ASP A 204 4.14 14.89 -14.35
CA ASP A 204 4.27 14.49 -15.76
C ASP A 204 4.05 12.98 -15.93
N ARG A 205 4.54 12.18 -14.98
CA ARG A 205 4.33 10.72 -14.97
C ARG A 205 2.87 10.35 -14.71
N LEU A 206 2.18 11.07 -13.83
CA LEU A 206 0.74 10.90 -13.58
C LEU A 206 -0.08 11.22 -14.85
N ALA A 207 0.23 12.32 -15.52
CA ALA A 207 -0.42 12.71 -16.77
C ALA A 207 -0.21 11.66 -17.87
N ALA A 208 1.02 11.13 -18.01
CA ALA A 208 1.32 10.06 -18.95
C ALA A 208 0.55 8.74 -18.68
N LEU A 209 0.10 8.54 -17.43
CA LEU A 209 -0.74 7.41 -17.01
C LEU A 209 -2.24 7.71 -17.13
N GLY A 210 -2.62 8.87 -17.66
CA GLY A 210 -4.02 9.28 -17.84
C GLY A 210 -4.69 9.82 -16.58
N LEU A 211 -3.91 10.28 -15.59
CA LEU A 211 -4.45 10.95 -14.41
C LEU A 211 -4.44 12.47 -14.60
N GLU A 212 -5.53 13.10 -14.17
CA GLU A 212 -5.69 14.55 -14.15
C GLU A 212 -5.26 15.11 -12.79
N LEU A 213 -4.38 16.11 -12.79
CA LEU A 213 -3.93 16.77 -11.57
C LEU A 213 -5.08 17.58 -10.94
N LEU A 214 -5.33 17.36 -9.66
CA LEU A 214 -6.31 18.10 -8.87
C LEU A 214 -5.65 19.08 -7.89
N LEU A 215 -4.50 18.70 -7.32
CA LEU A 215 -3.78 19.49 -6.33
C LEU A 215 -2.28 19.18 -6.41
N GLU A 216 -1.45 20.21 -6.34
CA GLU A 216 -0.02 20.11 -6.05
C GLU A 216 0.33 21.25 -5.08
N GLN A 217 0.58 20.90 -3.82
CA GLN A 217 0.88 21.87 -2.79
C GLN A 217 1.66 21.24 -1.65
N ASP A 218 2.70 21.92 -1.15
CA ASP A 218 3.44 21.54 0.07
C ASP A 218 3.93 20.08 0.08
N GLY A 219 4.40 19.58 -1.07
CA GLY A 219 4.88 18.19 -1.23
C GLY A 219 3.77 17.13 -1.31
N VAL A 220 2.51 17.56 -1.41
CA VAL A 220 1.33 16.72 -1.63
C VAL A 220 0.86 16.87 -3.06
N VAL A 221 0.66 15.74 -3.73
CA VAL A 221 0.08 15.66 -5.08
C VAL A 221 -1.18 14.83 -5.02
N VAL A 222 -2.27 15.35 -5.59
CA VAL A 222 -3.53 14.62 -5.75
C VAL A 222 -3.91 14.62 -7.22
N ALA A 223 -4.20 13.44 -7.74
CA ALA A 223 -4.66 13.27 -9.12
C ALA A 223 -5.82 12.28 -9.19
N SER A 224 -6.68 12.42 -10.19
CA SER A 224 -7.83 11.55 -10.42
C SER A 224 -7.69 10.81 -11.73
N LEU A 225 -8.06 9.53 -11.77
CA LEU A 225 -8.21 8.82 -13.03
C LEU A 225 -9.50 9.28 -13.72
N SER A 226 -9.39 9.88 -14.90
CA SER A 226 -10.55 10.37 -15.65
C SER A 226 -11.54 9.25 -15.90
N ARG A 227 -12.85 9.56 -15.83
CA ARG A 227 -13.87 8.59 -16.25
C ARG A 227 -13.79 8.43 -17.77
N PRO A 228 -13.82 7.21 -18.33
CA PRO A 228 -14.07 7.07 -19.75
C PRO A 228 -15.43 7.71 -20.04
N GLY A 229 -15.44 8.66 -20.98
CA GLY A 229 -16.64 9.38 -21.41
C GLY A 229 -17.62 8.50 -22.18
#